data_AF-A0A7D5R5B5-F1
#
_entry.id   AF-A0A7D5R5B5-F1
#
_cell.length_a   1.000
_cell.length_b   1.000
_cell.length_c   1.000
_cell.angle_alpha   90.00
_cell.angle_beta   90.00
_cell.angle_gamma   90.00
#
_symmetry.space_group_name_H-M   'P 1'
#
loop_
_entity.id
_entity.type
_entity.pdbx_description
1 polymer ?
#
loop_
_entity_poly.entity_id
_entity_poly.type
_entity_poly.pdbx_seq_one_letter_code
_entity_poly.pdbx_strand_id
1 'polypeptide(L)' 'MTLNQAITQLQISNQGIEVILDNLDGQLADIRRDPRLECLVDDLENLFHSYLKTWMKSNNEVLDILKK' A
#
# COMPACT_ATOMS: atom_id res chain seq x y z
N MET A 1 0.22 11.26 22.41
CA MET A 1 -0.31 10.13 21.63
C MET A 1 -0.35 8.92 22.55
N THR A 2 -1.48 8.24 22.69
CA THR A 2 -1.61 7.04 23.54
C THR A 2 -1.29 5.77 22.76
N LEU A 3 -0.96 4.67 23.46
CA LEU A 3 -0.73 3.36 22.83
C LEU A 3 -1.90 2.93 21.93
N ASN A 4 -3.14 3.08 22.42
CA ASN A 4 -4.34 2.77 21.65
C ASN A 4 -4.48 3.64 20.39
N GLN A 5 -4.13 4.93 20.48
CA GLN A 5 -4.15 5.81 19.30
C GLN A 5 -3.14 5.36 18.24
N ALA A 6 -1.93 4.95 18.65
CA ALA A 6 -0.92 4.44 17.73
C ALA A 6 -1.37 3.14 17.04
N ILE A 7 -1.94 2.20 17.81
CA ILE A 7 -2.51 0.95 17.27
C ILE A 7 -3.62 1.25 16.25
N THR A 8 -4.57 2.11 16.59
CA THR A 8 -5.65 2.49 15.67
C THR A 8 -5.11 3.14 14.40
N GLN A 9 -4.12 4.02 14.49
CA GLN A 9 -3.52 4.67 13.32
C GLN A 9 -2.84 3.67 12.38
N LEU A 10 -2.11 2.68 12.91
CA LEU A 10 -1.49 1.63 12.10
C LEU A 10 -2.54 0.75 11.41
N GLN A 11 -3.65 0.44 12.08
CA GLN A 11 -4.75 -0.33 11.49
C GLN A 11 -5.46 0.45 10.37
N ILE A 12 -5.72 1.75 10.58
CA ILE A 12 -6.28 2.64 9.56
C ILE A 12 -5.33 2.74 8.36
N SER A 13 -4.02 2.85 8.62
CA SER A 13 -3.00 2.86 7.56
C SER A 13 -3.04 1.57 6.74
N ASN A 14 -3.16 0.40 7.37
CA ASN A 14 -3.26 -0.87 6.65
C ASN A 14 -4.53 -0.96 5.81
N GLN A 15 -5.69 -0.57 6.35
CA GLN A 15 -6.95 -0.54 5.60
C GLN A 15 -6.87 0.40 4.39
N GLY A 16 -6.26 1.57 4.55
CA GLY A 16 -6.03 2.49 3.44
C GLY A 16 -5.12 1.89 2.36
N ILE A 17 -4.07 1.18 2.76
CA ILE A 17 -3.17 0.49 1.84
C ILE A 17 -3.90 -0.62 1.06
N GLU A 18 -4.73 -1.43 1.73
CA GLU A 18 -5.54 -2.47 1.07
C GLU A 18 -6.44 -1.86 -0.01
N VAL A 19 -7.15 -0.78 0.31
CA VAL A 19 -8.02 -0.08 -0.66
C VAL A 19 -7.22 0.45 -1.86
N ILE A 20 -6.01 0.98 -1.64
CA ILE A 20 -5.15 1.44 -2.74
C ILE A 20 -4.73 0.27 -3.62
N LEU A 21 -4.29 -0.83 -3.01
CA LEU A 21 -3.84 -2.02 -3.73
C LEU A 21 -4.95 -2.65 -4.57
N ASP A 22 -6.18 -2.71 -4.05
CA ASP A 22 -7.34 -3.26 -4.75
C ASP A 22 -7.76 -2.44 -5.98
N ASN A 23 -7.40 -1.16 -6.02
CA ASN A 23 -7.77 -0.24 -7.10
C ASN A 23 -6.59 0.20 -7.96
N LEU A 24 -5.37 -0.29 -7.69
CA LEU A 24 -4.15 0.19 -8.33
C LEU A 24 -4.17 0.04 -9.85
N ASP A 25 -4.56 -1.15 -10.33
CA ASP A 25 -4.69 -1.43 -11.77
C ASP A 25 -5.66 -0.45 -12.46
N GLY A 26 -6.82 -0.21 -11.85
CA GLY A 26 -7.82 0.73 -12.35
C GLY A 26 -7.33 2.18 -12.36
N GLN A 27 -6.52 2.59 -11.37
CA GLN A 27 -5.92 3.92 -11.32
C GLN A 27 -4.86 4.14 -12.39
N LEU A 28 -4.18 3.07 -12.83
CA LEU A 28 -3.14 3.13 -13.84
C LEU A 28 -3.66 2.86 -15.26
N ALA A 29 -4.89 2.36 -15.41
CA ALA A 29 -5.46 1.95 -16.69
C ALA A 29 -5.41 3.02 -17.79
N ASP A 30 -5.70 4.29 -17.45
CA ASP A 30 -5.66 5.38 -18.43
C ASP A 30 -4.23 5.75 -18.85
N ILE A 31 -3.25 5.60 -17.96
CA ILE A 31 -1.83 5.82 -18.27
C ILE A 31 -1.31 4.64 -19.12
N ARG A 32 -1.71 3.41 -18.80
CA ARG A 32 -1.33 2.19 -19.52
C ARG A 32 -1.80 2.20 -20.99
N ARG A 33 -2.86 2.95 -21.31
CA ARG A 33 -3.35 3.13 -22.69
C ARG A 33 -2.40 3.94 -23.58
N ASP A 34 -1.43 4.66 -23.03
CA ASP A 34 -0.41 5.32 -23.83
C ASP A 34 0.67 4.30 -24.25
N PRO A 35 0.80 3.98 -25.55
CA PRO A 35 1.76 2.98 -26.03
C PRO A 35 3.23 3.40 -25.79
N ARG A 36 3.49 4.68 -25.48
CA ARG A 36 4.83 5.13 -25.09
C ARG A 36 5.21 4.73 -23.67
N LEU A 37 4.24 4.30 -22.86
CA LEU A 37 4.36 4.05 -21.43
C LEU A 37 4.06 2.60 -21.03
N GLU A 38 3.65 1.72 -21.97
CA GLU A 38 3.15 0.37 -21.71
C GLU A 38 3.98 -0.43 -20.69
N CYS A 39 5.29 -0.60 -20.92
CA CYS A 39 6.16 -1.31 -19.97
C CYS A 39 6.50 -0.52 -18.70
N LEU A 40 6.53 0.82 -18.79
CA LEU A 40 6.87 1.67 -17.65
C LEU A 40 5.74 1.65 -16.60
N VAL A 41 4.49 1.57 -17.04
CA VAL A 41 3.33 1.52 -16.14
C VAL A 41 3.30 0.20 -15.39
N ASP A 42 3.66 -0.91 -16.04
CA ASP A 42 3.74 -2.22 -15.39
C ASP A 42 4.88 -2.25 -14.34
N ASP A 43 6.04 -1.67 -14.65
CA ASP A 43 7.14 -1.52 -13.69
C ASP A 43 6.74 -0.62 -12.50
N LEU A 44 6.00 0.45 -12.77
CA LEU A 44 5.48 1.36 -11.76
C LEU A 44 4.46 0.67 -10.85
N GLU A 45 3.54 -0.11 -11.41
CA GLU A 45 2.58 -0.91 -10.67
C GLU A 45 3.27 -1.93 -9.76
N ASN A 46 4.26 -2.64 -10.29
CA ASN A 46 5.08 -3.58 -9.52
C ASN A 46 5.82 -2.90 -8.36
N LEU A 47 6.35 -1.70 -8.59
CA LEU A 47 7.00 -0.89 -7.55
C LEU A 47 6.00 -0.49 -6.45
N PHE A 48 4.82 -0.01 -6.82
CA PHE A 48 3.77 0.33 -5.85
C PHE A 48 3.34 -0.88 -5.03
N HIS A 49 3.10 -2.03 -5.67
CA HIS A 49 2.78 -3.28 -4.97
C HIS A 49 3.86 -3.66 -3.97
N SER A 50 5.13 -3.63 -4.39
CA SER A 50 6.25 -4.02 -3.53
C SER A 50 6.39 -3.08 -2.34
N TYR A 51 6.31 -1.78 -2.58
CA TYR A 51 6.42 -0.76 -1.53
C TYR A 51 5.27 -0.85 -0.52
N LEU A 52 4.03 -0.85 -0.98
CA LEU A 52 2.84 -0.84 -0.14
C LEU A 52 2.69 -2.14 0.67
N LYS A 53 2.99 -3.30 0.07
CA LYS A 53 3.02 -4.58 0.81
C LYS A 53 4.12 -4.59 1.89
N THR A 54 5.28 -4.01 1.59
CA THR A 54 6.38 -3.89 2.57
C THR A 54 6.00 -2.96 3.71
N TRP A 55 5.35 -1.84 3.43
CA TRP A 55 4.82 -0.95 4.47
C TRP A 55 3.83 -1.69 5.36
N MET A 56 2.81 -2.33 4.77
CA MET A 56 1.81 -3.07 5.53
C MET A 56 2.43 -4.17 6.40
N LYS A 57 3.45 -4.87 5.90
CA LYS A 57 4.24 -5.84 6.69
C LYS A 57 4.91 -5.16 7.89
N SER A 58 5.60 -4.03 7.68
CA SER A 58 6.24 -3.26 8.75
C SER A 58 5.23 -2.81 9.81
N ASN A 59 4.06 -2.30 9.40
CA ASN A 59 2.98 -1.94 10.32
C ASN A 59 2.52 -3.14 11.17
N ASN A 60 2.39 -4.32 10.56
CA ASN A 60 2.00 -5.54 11.27
C ASN A 60 3.06 -5.97 12.29
N GLU A 61 4.35 -5.90 11.94
CA GLU A 61 5.44 -6.18 12.87
C GLU A 61 5.43 -5.23 14.07
N VAL A 62 5.17 -3.93 13.85
CA VAL A 62 5.01 -2.96 14.94
C VAL A 62 3.78 -3.27 15.78
N LEU A 63 2.64 -3.60 15.17
CA LEU A 63 1.42 -3.99 15.89
C LEU A 63 1.64 -5.21 16.79
N ASP A 64 2.41 -6.19 16.33
CA ASP A 64 2.75 -7.38 17.11
C ASP A 64 3.64 -7.06 18.32
N ILE A 65 4.46 -6.01 18.24
CA ILE A 65 5.25 -5.51 19.37
C ILE A 65 4.34 -4.76 20.35
N LEU A 66 3.47 -3.89 19.85
CA LEU A 66 2.60 -3.03 20.67
C LEU A 66 1.47 -3.76 21.40
N LYS A 67 1.10 -4.96 20.93
CA LYS A 67 0.05 -5.81 21.52
C LYS A 67 0.58 -6.87 22.49
N LYS A 68 1.90 -7.02 22.61
CA LYS A 68 2.56 -7.87 23.62
C LYS A 68 2.66 -7.14 24.94
#